data_AF-A0A0W1SPY4-F1
#
_entry.id   AF-A0A0W1SPY4-F1
#
_cell.length_a   1.000
_cell.length_b   1.000
_cell.length_c   1.000
_cell.angle_alpha   90.00
_cell.angle_beta   90.00
_cell.angle_gamma   90.00
#
_symmetry.space_group_name_H-M   'P 1'
#
loop_
_entity.id
_entity.type
_entity.pdbx_description
1 polymer ?
#
loop_
_entity_poly.entity_id
_entity_poly.type
_entity_poly.pdbx_seq_one_letter_code
_entity_poly.pdbx_strand_id
1 'polypeptide(L)'
;MDAVTRLRRLLDDPRSLFGDDELPATADLPRWLNPLPEWLENFGLNVAWVVVVINLVGTAFGFWYYGFQFSIEPVVMWPFVPDSPVATLFIALSLALWKLGRSNEYLNALAFFGCLKLGLWTPYVLLVFKSDFSYLHWAMYNFLFWSHLAMVVEAFLIQRYATFPIVAVFTAVVWYGFNDVVDYFVPLVGTPHHTLIPAEPILDGVVQHIAPAHELAAAGAVVLTLTATFLALSTRVVKVERGAV
;
A
#
# COMPACT_ATOMS: atom_id res chain seq x y z
N MET A 1 5.90 17.29 22.71
CA MET A 1 6.41 18.57 22.18
C MET A 1 5.38 19.14 21.20
N ASP A 2 4.99 20.41 21.30
CA ASP A 2 3.98 21.00 20.39
C ASP A 2 4.53 21.08 18.95
N ALA A 3 3.65 20.97 17.95
CA ALA A 3 4.00 20.89 16.52
C ALA A 3 4.86 22.08 16.06
N VAL A 4 4.61 23.26 16.63
CA VAL A 4 5.37 24.49 16.36
C VAL A 4 6.81 24.39 16.86
N THR A 5 7.04 23.80 18.03
CA THR A 5 8.37 23.58 18.59
C THR A 5 9.14 22.55 17.78
N ARG A 6 8.46 21.49 17.30
CA ARG A 6 9.07 20.50 16.40
C ARG A 6 9.47 21.12 15.07
N LEU A 7 8.61 21.94 14.47
CA LEU A 7 8.91 22.63 13.21
C LEU A 7 10.11 23.58 13.35
N ARG A 8 10.21 24.35 14.44
CA ARG A 8 11.38 25.19 14.72
C ARG A 8 12.65 24.37 14.87
N ARG A 9 12.62 23.29 15.64
CA ARG A 9 13.78 22.39 15.83
C ARG A 9 14.28 21.81 14.50
N LEU A 10 13.37 21.44 13.60
CA LEU A 10 13.71 20.95 12.26
C LEU A 10 14.36 22.02 11.37
N LEU A 11 13.95 23.29 11.50
CA LEU A 11 14.56 24.41 10.78
C LEU A 11 15.96 24.74 11.32
N ASP A 12 16.15 24.62 12.64
CA ASP A 12 17.40 24.95 13.31
C ASP A 12 18.47 23.85 13.17
N ASP A 13 18.08 22.58 13.11
CA ASP A 13 18.99 21.46 12.81
C ASP A 13 18.34 20.45 11.84
N PRO A 14 18.59 20.58 10.52
CA PRO A 14 18.06 19.67 9.51
C PRO A 14 18.52 18.21 9.68
N ARG A 15 19.62 17.96 10.41
CA ARG A 15 20.11 16.59 10.66
C ARG A 15 19.17 15.82 11.58
N SER A 16 18.39 16.53 12.41
CA SER A 16 17.36 15.93 13.26
C SER A 16 16.26 15.20 12.48
N LEU A 17 16.08 15.50 11.18
CA LEU A 17 15.18 14.73 10.32
C LEU A 17 15.60 13.26 10.20
N PHE A 18 16.89 12.98 10.31
CA PHE A 18 17.46 11.63 10.15
C PHE A 18 17.76 10.96 11.50
N GLY A 19 17.60 11.68 12.60
CA GLY A 19 17.77 11.18 13.96
C GLY A 19 16.56 10.39 14.47
N ASP A 20 16.80 9.61 15.52
CA ASP A 20 15.83 8.73 16.19
C ASP A 20 15.17 9.38 17.42
N ASP A 21 15.56 10.60 17.79
CA ASP A 21 14.97 11.39 18.87
C ASP A 21 13.42 11.33 18.84
N GLU A 22 12.81 10.80 19.91
CA GLU A 22 11.35 10.66 20.10
C GLU A 22 10.64 9.68 19.15
N LEU A 23 11.38 8.89 18.38
CA LEU A 23 10.80 7.85 17.54
C LEU A 23 10.86 6.47 18.24
N PRO A 24 10.02 5.48 17.88
CA PRO A 24 10.04 4.17 18.54
C PRO A 24 11.42 3.48 18.42
N ALA A 25 11.75 2.47 19.22
CA ALA A 25 13.01 1.75 18.94
C ALA A 25 12.92 1.02 17.59
N THR A 26 14.02 0.93 16.85
CA THR A 26 14.11 -0.05 15.77
C THR A 26 14.01 -1.44 16.41
N ALA A 27 13.13 -2.31 15.90
CA ALA A 27 13.02 -3.66 16.44
C ALA A 27 14.17 -4.58 15.98
N ASP A 28 15.29 -4.00 15.49
CA ASP A 28 16.48 -4.61 14.89
C ASP A 28 16.20 -5.67 13.81
N LEU A 29 15.07 -5.57 13.11
CA LEU A 29 14.56 -6.63 12.25
C LEU A 29 15.63 -7.08 11.22
N PRO A 30 15.72 -8.38 10.90
CA PRO A 30 16.61 -8.85 9.85
C PRO A 30 16.37 -8.11 8.54
N ARG A 31 17.42 -7.82 7.77
CA ARG A 31 17.32 -7.04 6.52
C ARG A 31 16.40 -7.63 5.44
N TRP A 32 16.19 -8.94 5.46
CA TRP A 32 15.23 -9.58 4.54
C TRP A 32 13.76 -9.30 4.93
N LEU A 33 13.52 -8.92 6.18
CA LEU A 33 12.20 -8.64 6.75
C LEU A 33 11.88 -7.15 6.77
N ASN A 34 12.88 -6.32 7.10
CA ASN A 34 12.86 -4.87 6.88
C ASN A 34 14.13 -4.44 6.14
N PRO A 35 14.06 -4.20 4.82
CA PRO A 35 15.22 -3.82 4.03
C PRO A 35 15.59 -2.33 4.15
N LEU A 36 14.75 -1.50 4.79
CA LEU A 36 15.02 -0.07 4.89
C LEU A 36 16.21 0.20 5.80
N PRO A 37 17.12 1.11 5.42
CA PRO A 37 18.12 1.60 6.35
C PRO A 37 17.47 2.53 7.38
N GLU A 38 17.97 2.49 8.61
CA GLU A 38 17.41 3.23 9.75
C GLU A 38 17.27 4.74 9.49
N TRP A 39 18.23 5.38 8.83
CA TRP A 39 18.14 6.81 8.51
C TRP A 39 16.91 7.15 7.65
N LEU A 40 16.49 6.23 6.78
CA LEU A 40 15.32 6.41 5.91
C LEU A 40 14.04 6.17 6.70
N GLU A 41 14.04 5.20 7.61
CA GLU A 41 12.94 5.01 8.56
C GLU A 41 12.71 6.25 9.42
N ASN A 42 13.79 6.79 9.98
CA ASN A 42 13.78 7.99 10.80
C ASN A 42 13.30 9.19 10.01
N PHE A 43 13.83 9.40 8.80
CA PHE A 43 13.39 10.45 7.90
C PHE A 43 11.88 10.38 7.65
N GLY A 44 11.38 9.23 7.16
CA GLY A 44 9.97 9.06 6.83
C GLY A 44 9.04 9.31 8.03
N LEU A 45 9.44 8.83 9.21
CA LEU A 45 8.64 8.99 10.43
C LEU A 45 8.74 10.39 11.03
N ASN A 46 9.85 11.12 10.83
CA ASN A 46 9.96 12.52 11.19
C ASN A 46 9.09 13.41 10.30
N VAL A 47 9.02 13.12 9.00
CA VAL A 47 8.16 13.86 8.05
C VAL A 47 6.75 13.28 7.90
N ALA A 48 6.31 12.41 8.80
CA ALA A 48 5.08 11.62 8.60
C ALA A 48 3.82 12.46 8.29
N TRP A 49 3.68 13.68 8.82
CA TRP A 49 2.54 14.54 8.46
C TRP A 49 2.54 14.96 6.99
N VAL A 50 3.71 15.17 6.41
CA VAL A 50 3.85 15.41 4.96
C VAL A 50 3.46 14.16 4.18
N VAL A 51 3.92 12.98 4.63
CA VAL A 51 3.56 11.68 4.03
C VAL A 51 2.05 11.44 4.08
N VAL A 52 1.39 11.77 5.20
CA VAL A 52 -0.07 11.72 5.36
C VAL A 52 -0.75 12.60 4.32
N VAL A 53 -0.35 13.87 4.19
CA VAL A 53 -0.97 14.79 3.20
C VAL A 53 -0.76 14.30 1.77
N ILE A 54 0.44 13.85 1.43
CA ILE A 54 0.75 13.28 0.11
C ILE A 54 -0.16 12.08 -0.19
N ASN A 55 -0.32 11.16 0.77
CA ASN A 55 -1.17 10.01 0.60
C ASN A 55 -2.66 10.37 0.49
N LEU A 56 -3.16 11.37 1.23
CA LEU A 56 -4.54 11.85 1.06
C LEU A 56 -4.78 12.49 -0.32
N VAL A 57 -3.80 13.25 -0.82
CA VAL A 57 -3.84 13.78 -2.19
C VAL A 57 -3.79 12.64 -3.20
N GLY A 58 -2.93 11.64 -2.97
CA GLY A 58 -2.84 10.41 -3.75
C GLY A 58 -4.15 9.62 -3.78
N THR A 59 -4.83 9.49 -2.65
CA THR A 59 -6.17 8.90 -2.54
C THR A 59 -7.17 9.65 -3.42
N ALA A 60 -7.25 10.98 -3.30
CA ALA A 60 -8.17 11.79 -4.10
C ALA A 60 -7.86 11.69 -5.60
N PHE A 61 -6.58 11.77 -5.98
CA PHE A 61 -6.13 11.56 -7.35
C PHE A 61 -6.50 10.16 -7.85
N GLY A 62 -6.31 9.14 -7.02
CA GLY A 62 -6.63 7.76 -7.34
C GLY A 62 -8.12 7.58 -7.63
N PHE A 63 -9.02 8.06 -6.78
CA PHE A 63 -10.45 8.01 -7.07
C PHE A 63 -10.83 8.75 -8.37
N TRP A 64 -10.18 9.87 -8.67
CA TRP A 64 -10.34 10.55 -9.96
C TRP A 64 -9.85 9.71 -11.14
N TYR A 65 -8.69 9.04 -11.00
CA TYR A 65 -8.11 8.17 -12.04
C TYR A 65 -9.05 7.00 -12.40
N TYR A 66 -9.77 6.45 -11.42
CA TYR A 66 -10.77 5.38 -11.62
C TYR A 66 -12.11 5.88 -12.18
N GLY A 67 -12.28 7.18 -12.43
CA GLY A 67 -13.55 7.75 -12.89
C GLY A 67 -14.11 7.09 -14.14
N PHE A 68 -13.26 6.72 -15.09
CA PHE A 68 -13.69 5.95 -16.27
C PHE A 68 -14.14 4.53 -15.90
N GLN A 69 -13.39 3.82 -15.05
CA GLN A 69 -13.74 2.47 -14.63
C GLN A 69 -15.09 2.45 -13.90
N PHE A 70 -15.36 3.41 -13.00
CA PHE A 70 -16.67 3.54 -12.35
C PHE A 70 -17.84 3.73 -13.33
N SER A 71 -17.60 4.27 -14.53
CA SER A 71 -18.65 4.46 -15.54
C SER A 71 -19.08 3.17 -16.25
N ILE A 72 -18.22 2.15 -16.24
CA ILE A 72 -18.48 0.84 -16.86
C ILE A 72 -18.73 -0.27 -15.83
N GLU A 73 -18.38 -0.02 -14.57
CA GLU A 73 -18.50 -0.98 -13.48
C GLU A 73 -19.85 -0.92 -12.77
N PRO A 74 -20.46 -2.07 -12.40
CA PRO A 74 -21.64 -2.09 -11.55
C PRO A 74 -21.42 -1.33 -10.24
N VAL A 75 -22.37 -0.47 -9.86
CA VAL A 75 -22.29 0.38 -8.64
C VAL A 75 -22.03 -0.44 -7.36
N VAL A 76 -22.56 -1.66 -7.29
CA VAL A 76 -22.34 -2.57 -6.15
C VAL A 76 -20.88 -2.99 -5.99
N MET A 77 -20.09 -2.93 -7.06
CA MET A 77 -18.67 -3.28 -7.07
C MET A 77 -17.74 -2.11 -6.77
N TRP A 78 -18.24 -0.87 -6.78
CA TRP A 78 -17.43 0.32 -6.51
C TRP A 78 -16.64 0.29 -5.19
N PRO A 79 -17.10 -0.34 -4.09
CA PRO A 79 -16.29 -0.46 -2.88
C PRO A 79 -15.05 -1.37 -3.01
N PHE A 80 -15.03 -2.26 -4.00
CA PHE A 80 -14.00 -3.31 -4.17
C PHE A 80 -13.01 -3.00 -5.30
N VAL A 81 -13.30 -1.99 -6.12
CA VAL A 81 -12.54 -1.66 -7.33
C VAL A 81 -11.36 -0.70 -7.12
N PRO A 82 -11.48 0.39 -6.32
CA PRO A 82 -10.40 1.35 -6.16
C PRO A 82 -9.37 0.85 -5.16
N ASP A 83 -8.54 -0.10 -5.59
CA ASP A 83 -7.52 -0.75 -4.77
C ASP A 83 -6.52 0.24 -4.15
N SER A 84 -5.65 0.84 -4.97
CA SER A 84 -4.58 1.73 -4.50
C SER A 84 -5.09 3.04 -3.86
N PRO A 85 -6.23 3.63 -4.26
CA PRO A 85 -6.84 4.73 -3.51
C PRO A 85 -7.19 4.35 -2.06
N VAL A 86 -7.76 3.16 -1.83
CA VAL A 86 -8.09 2.69 -0.47
C VAL A 86 -6.83 2.39 0.33
N ALA A 87 -5.80 1.80 -0.29
CA ALA A 87 -4.53 1.56 0.39
C ALA A 87 -3.80 2.83 0.82
N THR A 88 -3.75 3.85 -0.05
CA THR A 88 -3.16 5.17 0.29
C THR A 88 -3.95 5.86 1.41
N LEU A 89 -5.27 5.68 1.45
CA LEU A 89 -6.09 6.16 2.58
C LEU A 89 -5.72 5.44 3.88
N PHE A 90 -5.56 4.12 3.84
CA PHE A 90 -5.19 3.34 5.03
C PHE A 90 -3.84 3.74 5.59
N ILE A 91 -2.79 3.93 4.77
CA ILE A 91 -1.49 4.40 5.27
C ILE A 91 -1.55 5.83 5.82
N ALA A 92 -2.28 6.73 5.16
CA ALA A 92 -2.49 8.08 5.66
C ALA A 92 -3.13 8.06 7.06
N LEU A 93 -4.19 7.27 7.23
CA LEU A 93 -4.88 7.14 8.51
C LEU A 93 -3.99 6.41 9.55
N SER A 94 -3.23 5.39 9.15
CA SER A 94 -2.30 4.63 10.00
C SER A 94 -1.24 5.56 10.60
N LEU A 95 -0.53 6.31 9.75
CA LEU A 95 0.49 7.25 10.20
C LEU A 95 -0.09 8.39 11.04
N ALA A 96 -1.27 8.91 10.67
CA ALA A 96 -1.94 9.96 11.43
C ALA A 96 -2.34 9.48 12.82
N LEU A 97 -2.98 8.31 12.94
CA LEU A 97 -3.36 7.72 14.23
C LEU A 97 -2.13 7.42 15.09
N TRP A 98 -1.06 6.89 14.50
CA TRP A 98 0.20 6.70 15.21
C TRP A 98 0.78 8.03 15.73
N LYS A 99 0.87 9.07 14.89
CA LYS A 99 1.34 10.41 15.30
C LYS A 99 0.50 11.05 16.40
N LEU A 100 -0.80 10.73 16.45
CA LEU A 100 -1.72 11.20 17.47
C LEU A 100 -1.70 10.36 18.76
N GLY A 101 -0.83 9.33 18.85
CA GLY A 101 -0.76 8.42 20.00
C GLY A 101 -1.96 7.48 20.11
N ARG A 102 -2.67 7.25 19.01
CA ARG A 102 -3.90 6.44 18.91
C ARG A 102 -3.76 5.30 17.90
N SER A 103 -2.55 4.73 17.80
CA SER A 103 -2.22 3.64 16.86
C SER A 103 -3.27 2.51 16.92
N ASN A 104 -3.69 2.02 15.76
CA ASN A 104 -4.69 0.96 15.63
C ASN A 104 -4.12 -0.18 14.78
N GLU A 105 -3.95 -1.36 15.38
CA GLU A 105 -3.28 -2.48 14.74
C GLU A 105 -4.03 -3.06 13.54
N TYR A 106 -5.37 -3.00 13.51
CA TYR A 106 -6.14 -3.42 12.33
C TYR A 106 -5.84 -2.51 11.14
N LEU A 107 -5.82 -1.21 11.38
CA LEU A 107 -5.50 -0.24 10.35
C LEU A 107 -4.03 -0.34 9.92
N ASN A 108 -3.11 -0.53 10.85
CA ASN A 108 -1.70 -0.73 10.56
C ASN A 108 -1.49 -1.97 9.66
N ALA A 109 -2.17 -3.08 9.96
CA ALA A 109 -2.11 -4.30 9.15
C ALA A 109 -2.72 -4.08 7.76
N LEU A 110 -3.89 -3.44 7.67
CA LEU A 110 -4.52 -3.11 6.39
C LEU A 110 -3.65 -2.18 5.53
N ALA A 111 -3.03 -1.18 6.14
CA ALA A 111 -2.11 -0.26 5.48
C ALA A 111 -0.84 -0.99 5.01
N PHE A 112 -0.25 -1.85 5.86
CA PHE A 112 0.95 -2.63 5.51
C PHE A 112 0.70 -3.51 4.29
N PHE A 113 -0.40 -4.27 4.31
CA PHE A 113 -0.77 -5.12 3.19
C PHE A 113 -1.03 -4.30 1.93
N GLY A 114 -1.82 -3.22 2.02
CA GLY A 114 -2.15 -2.40 0.85
C GLY A 114 -0.93 -1.76 0.22
N CYS A 115 -0.09 -1.13 1.04
CA CYS A 115 1.14 -0.50 0.61
C CYS A 115 2.12 -1.49 -0.02
N LEU A 116 2.29 -2.68 0.56
CA LEU A 116 3.21 -3.68 0.03
C LEU A 116 2.64 -4.37 -1.22
N LYS A 117 1.41 -4.90 -1.13
CA LYS A 117 0.76 -5.65 -2.21
C LYS A 117 0.53 -4.76 -3.42
N LEU A 118 -0.21 -3.67 -3.26
CA LEU A 118 -0.61 -2.83 -4.39
C LEU A 118 0.57 -1.95 -4.85
N GLY A 119 1.44 -1.56 -3.93
CA GLY A 119 2.69 -0.88 -4.24
C GLY A 119 3.65 -1.69 -5.12
N LEU A 120 3.63 -3.02 -5.03
CA LEU A 120 4.41 -3.91 -5.93
C LEU A 120 3.62 -4.39 -7.15
N TRP A 121 2.31 -4.61 -7.00
CA TRP A 121 1.45 -5.10 -8.07
C TRP A 121 1.36 -4.11 -9.23
N THR A 122 1.18 -2.82 -8.96
CA THR A 122 1.08 -1.81 -10.03
C THR A 122 2.37 -1.70 -10.85
N PRO A 123 3.58 -1.56 -10.26
CA PRO A 123 4.83 -1.63 -11.02
C PRO A 123 5.02 -2.94 -11.79
N TYR A 124 4.61 -4.07 -11.20
CA TYR A 124 4.65 -5.37 -11.88
C TYR A 124 3.79 -5.38 -13.15
N VAL A 125 2.52 -4.98 -13.06
CA VAL A 125 1.59 -4.90 -14.20
C VAL A 125 2.07 -3.91 -15.25
N LEU A 126 2.56 -2.74 -14.83
CA LEU A 126 3.16 -1.75 -15.74
C LEU A 126 4.34 -2.31 -16.53
N LEU A 127 5.17 -3.15 -15.90
CA LEU A 127 6.32 -3.77 -16.56
C LEU A 127 5.93 -4.94 -17.46
N VAL A 128 5.04 -5.82 -17.00
CA VAL A 128 4.59 -7.00 -17.75
C VAL A 128 3.84 -6.60 -19.02
N PHE A 129 2.98 -5.58 -18.94
CA PHE A 129 2.16 -5.10 -20.06
C PHE A 129 2.64 -3.75 -20.60
N LYS A 130 3.96 -3.50 -20.53
CA LYS A 130 4.55 -2.18 -20.85
C LYS A 130 4.17 -1.68 -22.26
N SER A 131 4.09 -2.58 -23.24
CA SER A 131 3.67 -2.25 -24.61
C SER A 131 2.24 -1.72 -24.66
N ASP A 132 1.35 -2.31 -23.87
CA ASP A 132 -0.07 -2.03 -23.85
C ASP A 132 -0.36 -0.70 -23.13
N PHE A 133 0.51 -0.28 -22.22
CA PHE A 133 0.49 1.05 -21.59
C PHE A 133 1.05 2.18 -22.46
N SER A 134 1.39 1.94 -23.72
CA SER A 134 1.99 2.96 -24.62
C SER A 134 1.10 4.18 -24.89
N TYR A 135 -0.21 4.09 -24.63
CA TYR A 135 -1.14 5.22 -24.71
C TYR A 135 -0.99 6.21 -23.54
N LEU A 136 -0.40 5.79 -22.40
CA LEU A 136 -0.20 6.67 -21.26
C LEU A 136 0.90 7.69 -21.57
N HIS A 137 0.64 8.94 -21.22
CA HIS A 137 1.68 9.96 -21.22
C HIS A 137 2.84 9.53 -20.29
N TRP A 138 4.08 9.74 -20.73
CA TRP A 138 5.28 9.27 -20.03
C TRP A 138 5.33 9.68 -18.55
N ALA A 139 4.87 10.91 -18.24
CA ALA A 139 4.83 11.41 -16.87
C ALA A 139 3.81 10.66 -16.00
N MET A 140 2.66 10.27 -16.58
CA MET A 140 1.64 9.47 -15.88
C MET A 140 2.16 8.07 -15.59
N TYR A 141 2.79 7.42 -16.58
CA TYR A 141 3.41 6.11 -16.39
C TYR A 141 4.43 6.13 -15.24
N ASN A 142 5.34 7.10 -15.26
CA ASN A 142 6.37 7.22 -14.21
C ASN A 142 5.78 7.60 -12.86
N PHE A 143 4.77 8.47 -12.83
CA PHE A 143 4.05 8.79 -11.60
C PHE A 143 3.45 7.53 -10.99
N LEU A 144 2.69 6.73 -11.76
CA LEU A 144 2.11 5.47 -11.28
C LEU A 144 3.20 4.51 -10.78
N PHE A 145 4.25 4.32 -11.56
CA PHE A 145 5.34 3.41 -11.20
C PHE A 145 6.05 3.80 -9.89
N TRP A 146 6.54 5.04 -9.79
CA TRP A 146 7.35 5.47 -8.66
C TRP A 146 6.54 5.76 -7.41
N SER A 147 5.31 6.27 -7.54
CA SER A 147 4.42 6.47 -6.38
C SER A 147 4.06 5.14 -5.71
N HIS A 148 3.82 4.09 -6.49
CA HIS A 148 3.54 2.76 -5.94
C HIS A 148 4.78 2.13 -5.29
N LEU A 149 5.98 2.31 -5.86
CA LEU A 149 7.21 1.91 -5.18
C LEU A 149 7.45 2.69 -3.87
N ALA A 150 7.02 3.96 -3.79
CA ALA A 150 7.05 4.71 -2.54
C ALA A 150 6.08 4.11 -1.50
N MET A 151 4.92 3.60 -1.90
CA MET A 151 4.03 2.86 -0.99
C MET A 151 4.75 1.65 -0.39
N VAL A 152 5.56 0.93 -1.16
CA VAL A 152 6.34 -0.21 -0.63
C VAL A 152 7.30 0.23 0.48
N VAL A 153 7.95 1.39 0.32
CA VAL A 153 8.78 1.99 1.37
C VAL A 153 7.93 2.30 2.61
N GLU A 154 6.75 2.88 2.44
CA GLU A 154 5.83 3.17 3.55
C GLU A 154 5.35 1.91 4.28
N ALA A 155 5.17 0.78 3.58
CA ALA A 155 4.85 -0.50 4.23
C ALA A 155 5.92 -0.88 5.26
N PHE A 156 7.20 -0.77 4.90
CA PHE A 156 8.29 -1.06 5.83
C PHE A 156 8.42 -0.03 6.96
N LEU A 157 8.00 1.24 6.75
CA LEU A 157 7.89 2.22 7.84
C LEU A 157 6.86 1.79 8.91
N ILE A 158 5.76 1.14 8.50
CA ILE A 158 4.74 0.63 9.44
C ILE A 158 5.34 -0.36 10.43
N GLN A 159 6.29 -1.20 10.01
CA GLN A 159 6.94 -2.18 10.89
C GLN A 159 7.65 -1.52 12.08
N ARG A 160 8.00 -0.24 12.00
CA ARG A 160 8.62 0.50 13.10
C ARG A 160 7.66 0.69 14.28
N TYR A 161 6.37 0.89 14.03
CA TYR A 161 5.39 1.21 15.08
C TYR A 161 4.25 0.21 15.24
N ALA A 162 3.99 -0.66 14.26
CA ALA A 162 2.96 -1.68 14.35
C ALA A 162 3.46 -2.95 15.03
N THR A 163 2.57 -3.61 15.76
CA THR A 163 2.89 -4.85 16.48
C THR A 163 2.40 -6.11 15.77
N PHE A 164 1.53 -5.95 14.75
CA PHE A 164 0.93 -7.03 13.95
C PHE A 164 0.32 -8.18 14.79
N PRO A 165 -0.62 -7.91 15.72
CA PRO A 165 -1.37 -8.97 16.39
C PRO A 165 -2.03 -9.90 15.35
N ILE A 166 -2.07 -11.20 15.64
CA ILE A 166 -2.56 -12.22 14.71
C ILE A 166 -3.97 -11.89 14.19
N VAL A 167 -4.85 -11.35 15.05
CA VAL A 167 -6.21 -10.97 14.67
C VAL A 167 -6.25 -9.82 13.65
N ALA A 168 -5.33 -8.86 13.74
CA ALA A 168 -5.23 -7.77 12.78
C ALA A 168 -4.67 -8.24 11.44
N VAL A 169 -3.67 -9.13 11.48
CA VAL A 169 -3.15 -9.79 10.27
C VAL A 169 -4.23 -10.63 9.61
N PHE A 170 -5.01 -11.38 10.38
CA PHE A 170 -6.15 -12.15 9.86
C PHE A 170 -7.19 -11.25 9.17
N THR A 171 -7.54 -10.10 9.77
CA THR A 171 -8.43 -9.13 9.11
C THR A 171 -7.87 -8.65 7.77
N ALA A 172 -6.57 -8.34 7.70
CA ALA A 172 -5.94 -7.92 6.45
C ALA A 172 -5.90 -9.06 5.40
N VAL A 173 -5.63 -10.30 5.82
CA VAL A 173 -5.67 -11.48 4.94
C VAL A 173 -7.08 -11.70 4.38
N VAL A 174 -8.11 -11.59 5.21
CA VAL A 174 -9.50 -11.71 4.75
C VAL A 174 -9.83 -10.60 3.77
N TRP A 175 -9.44 -9.35 4.05
CA TRP A 175 -9.70 -8.22 3.17
C TRP A 175 -9.02 -8.38 1.80
N TYR A 176 -7.70 -8.52 1.76
CA TYR A 176 -6.94 -8.59 0.50
C TYR A 176 -7.05 -9.94 -0.21
N GLY A 177 -7.28 -11.02 0.53
CA GLY A 177 -7.60 -12.33 -0.05
C GLY A 177 -9.00 -12.38 -0.66
N PHE A 178 -9.98 -11.69 -0.05
CA PHE A 178 -11.30 -11.54 -0.66
C PHE A 178 -11.24 -10.71 -1.94
N ASN A 179 -10.46 -9.62 -1.95
CA ASN A 179 -10.14 -8.86 -3.15
C ASN A 179 -9.53 -9.78 -4.22
N ASP A 180 -8.47 -10.54 -3.93
CA ASP A 180 -7.93 -11.51 -4.90
C ASP A 180 -8.97 -12.46 -5.50
N VAL A 181 -9.86 -13.00 -4.65
CA VAL A 181 -10.92 -13.90 -5.09
C VAL A 181 -11.90 -13.20 -6.03
N VAL A 182 -12.40 -12.01 -5.67
CA VAL A 182 -13.38 -11.27 -6.48
C VAL A 182 -12.76 -10.74 -7.78
N ASP A 183 -11.51 -10.30 -7.68
CA ASP A 183 -10.77 -9.69 -8.77
C ASP A 183 -10.33 -10.70 -9.83
N TYR A 184 -10.05 -11.96 -9.47
CA TYR A 184 -9.41 -12.90 -10.42
C TYR A 184 -10.03 -14.29 -10.52
N PHE A 185 -10.95 -14.68 -9.62
CA PHE A 185 -11.41 -16.06 -9.55
C PHE A 185 -12.93 -16.21 -9.55
N VAL A 186 -13.61 -15.57 -8.61
CA VAL A 186 -15.06 -15.72 -8.37
C VAL A 186 -15.71 -14.34 -8.29
N PRO A 187 -16.24 -13.82 -9.40
CA PRO A 187 -16.91 -12.52 -9.39
C PRO A 187 -18.21 -12.58 -8.59
N LEU A 188 -18.55 -11.47 -7.92
CA LEU A 188 -19.84 -11.33 -7.25
C LEU A 188 -20.99 -11.09 -8.24
N VAL A 189 -20.72 -10.36 -9.33
CA VAL A 189 -21.70 -10.01 -10.37
C VAL A 189 -21.01 -10.03 -11.72
N GLY A 190 -21.53 -10.75 -12.72
CA GLY A 190 -20.97 -10.72 -14.07
C GLY A 190 -19.56 -11.30 -14.15
N THR A 191 -18.61 -10.51 -14.65
CA THR A 191 -17.19 -10.87 -14.81
C THR A 191 -16.37 -10.41 -13.59
N PRO A 192 -15.10 -10.84 -13.45
CA PRO A 192 -14.19 -10.30 -12.43
C PRO A 192 -14.08 -8.75 -12.44
N HIS A 193 -13.84 -8.16 -11.27
CA HIS A 193 -13.78 -6.71 -11.07
C HIS A 193 -12.43 -6.36 -10.49
N HIS A 194 -11.50 -5.88 -11.31
CA HIS A 194 -10.17 -5.48 -10.86
C HIS A 194 -9.71 -4.24 -11.60
N THR A 195 -8.65 -3.60 -11.10
CA THR A 195 -8.01 -2.45 -11.79
C THR A 195 -7.80 -2.76 -13.28
N LEU A 196 -8.21 -1.85 -14.18
CA LEU A 196 -8.10 -2.07 -15.62
C LEU A 196 -6.67 -2.40 -16.06
N ILE A 197 -6.54 -3.48 -16.82
CA ILE A 197 -5.29 -3.90 -17.45
C ILE A 197 -5.45 -3.69 -18.96
N PRO A 198 -4.62 -2.85 -19.61
CA PRO A 198 -4.81 -2.56 -21.05
C PRO A 198 -4.70 -3.76 -21.98
N ALA A 199 -4.04 -4.84 -21.53
CA ALA A 199 -3.97 -6.11 -22.24
C ALA A 199 -5.30 -6.90 -22.21
N GLU A 200 -6.26 -6.48 -21.38
CA GLU A 200 -7.64 -6.98 -21.35
C GLU A 200 -8.56 -5.97 -22.05
N PRO A 201 -9.02 -6.24 -23.29
CA PRO A 201 -9.77 -5.27 -24.05
C PRO A 201 -11.18 -5.06 -23.47
N ILE A 202 -11.74 -3.87 -23.66
CA ILE A 202 -13.13 -3.59 -23.33
C ILE A 202 -13.96 -3.74 -24.62
N LEU A 203 -14.92 -4.67 -24.61
CA LEU A 203 -15.87 -4.89 -25.72
C LEU A 203 -17.28 -4.63 -25.21
N ASP A 204 -18.02 -3.78 -25.93
CA ASP A 204 -19.40 -3.38 -25.58
C ASP A 204 -19.58 -2.92 -24.12
N GLY A 205 -18.57 -2.23 -23.58
CA GLY A 205 -18.56 -1.74 -22.21
C GLY A 205 -18.21 -2.77 -21.14
N VAL A 206 -17.79 -3.98 -21.53
CA VAL A 206 -17.42 -5.07 -20.62
C VAL A 206 -15.95 -5.44 -20.80
N VAL A 207 -15.20 -5.48 -19.70
CA VAL A 207 -13.80 -5.92 -19.68
C VAL A 207 -13.71 -7.41 -20.05
N GLN A 208 -12.82 -7.74 -20.98
CA GLN A 208 -12.59 -9.11 -21.42
C GLN A 208 -11.35 -9.66 -20.71
N HIS A 209 -11.57 -10.51 -19.70
CA HIS A 209 -10.52 -11.16 -18.92
C HIS A 209 -9.90 -12.33 -19.69
N ILE A 210 -9.03 -11.98 -20.65
CA ILE A 210 -8.41 -12.94 -21.56
C ILE A 210 -7.08 -13.47 -21.02
N ALA A 211 -6.82 -14.76 -21.29
CA ALA A 211 -5.53 -15.35 -21.03
C ALA A 211 -4.48 -14.88 -22.07
N PRO A 212 -3.20 -14.71 -21.67
CA PRO A 212 -2.64 -14.93 -20.33
C PRO A 212 -2.68 -13.67 -19.44
N ALA A 213 -3.21 -12.54 -19.91
CA ALA A 213 -3.13 -11.27 -19.18
C ALA A 213 -3.77 -11.37 -17.79
N HIS A 214 -4.98 -11.93 -17.72
CA HIS A 214 -5.70 -12.15 -16.49
C HIS A 214 -4.92 -13.01 -15.50
N GLU A 215 -4.37 -14.14 -15.98
CA GLU A 215 -3.65 -15.12 -15.17
C GLU A 215 -2.34 -14.56 -14.61
N LEU A 216 -1.62 -13.76 -15.39
CA LEU A 216 -0.38 -13.11 -14.94
C LEU A 216 -0.67 -12.07 -13.85
N ALA A 217 -1.71 -11.27 -14.02
CA ALA A 217 -2.14 -10.30 -13.02
C ALA A 217 -2.61 -10.98 -11.72
N ALA A 218 -3.41 -12.04 -11.84
CA ALA A 218 -3.85 -12.87 -10.73
C ALA A 218 -2.67 -13.49 -9.98
N ALA A 219 -1.70 -14.07 -10.70
CA ALA A 219 -0.52 -14.67 -10.10
C ALA A 219 0.29 -13.65 -9.30
N GLY A 220 0.50 -12.45 -9.84
CA GLY A 220 1.14 -11.35 -9.12
C GLY A 220 0.37 -10.97 -7.85
N ALA A 221 -0.95 -10.82 -7.95
CA ALA A 221 -1.80 -10.42 -6.83
C ALA A 221 -1.75 -11.43 -5.68
N VAL A 222 -1.90 -12.73 -5.97
CA VAL A 222 -1.88 -13.83 -4.99
C VAL A 222 -0.50 -13.95 -4.33
N VAL A 223 0.58 -13.94 -5.12
CA VAL A 223 1.95 -14.04 -4.58
C VAL A 223 2.25 -12.89 -3.62
N LEU A 224 1.77 -11.68 -3.95
CA LEU A 224 1.96 -10.50 -3.11
C LEU A 224 1.12 -10.55 -1.82
N THR A 225 -0.10 -11.10 -1.85
CA THR A 225 -0.89 -11.36 -0.63
C THR A 225 -0.20 -12.36 0.29
N LEU A 226 0.32 -13.45 -0.28
CA LEU A 226 1.07 -14.45 0.48
C LEU A 226 2.35 -13.85 1.07
N THR A 227 3.06 -13.03 0.30
CA THR A 227 4.27 -12.32 0.75
C THR A 227 3.96 -11.36 1.89
N ALA A 228 2.92 -10.53 1.76
CA ALA A 228 2.50 -9.62 2.82
C ALA A 228 2.11 -10.36 4.10
N THR A 229 1.39 -11.48 3.96
CA THR A 229 1.02 -12.35 5.08
C THR A 229 2.25 -12.91 5.79
N PHE A 230 3.19 -13.46 5.02
CA PHE A 230 4.44 -14.01 5.55
C PHE A 230 5.23 -12.93 6.29
N LEU A 231 5.47 -11.77 5.66
CA LEU A 231 6.26 -10.70 6.26
C LEU A 231 5.60 -10.14 7.53
N ALA A 232 4.28 -9.91 7.53
CA ALA A 232 3.58 -9.40 8.72
C ALA A 232 3.67 -10.38 9.91
N LEU A 233 3.46 -11.68 9.66
CA LEU A 233 3.59 -12.71 10.69
C LEU A 233 5.04 -12.88 11.15
N SER A 234 6.01 -12.88 10.24
CA SER A 234 7.44 -12.91 10.58
C SER A 234 7.86 -11.70 11.41
N THR A 235 7.36 -10.49 11.10
CA THR A 235 7.59 -9.30 11.92
C THR A 235 7.04 -9.50 13.33
N ARG A 236 5.82 -10.04 13.46
CA ARG A 236 5.25 -10.36 14.78
C ARG A 236 6.12 -11.34 15.56
N VAL A 237 6.52 -12.45 14.94
CA VAL A 237 7.36 -13.48 15.59
C VAL A 237 8.68 -12.89 16.08
N VAL A 238 9.42 -12.20 15.21
CA VAL A 238 10.72 -11.61 15.57
C VAL A 238 10.57 -10.58 16.69
N LYS A 239 9.50 -9.77 16.68
CA LYS A 239 9.24 -8.82 17.75
C LYS A 239 8.94 -9.49 19.09
N VAL A 240 8.20 -10.59 19.10
CA VAL A 240 7.92 -11.38 20.31
C VAL A 240 9.20 -12.03 20.84
N GLU A 241 10.01 -12.65 19.97
CA GLU A 241 11.28 -13.29 20.35
C GLU A 241 12.26 -12.31 21.02
N ARG A 242 12.15 -11.02 20.66
CA ARG A 242 13.01 -9.94 21.17
C ARG A 242 12.39 -9.16 22.34
N GLY A 243 11.20 -9.54 22.79
CA GLY A 243 10.49 -8.83 23.86
C GLY A 243 10.08 -7.40 23.49
N ALA A 244 9.97 -7.09 22.19
CA ALA A 244 9.49 -5.80 21.70
C ALA A 244 7.96 -5.69 21.74
N VAL A 245 7.25 -6.83 21.84
CA VAL A 245 5.81 -6.96 22.10
C VAL A 245 5.50 -8.27 22.82
#